data_AF-Q9BMS7-F1
#
_entry.id   AF-Q9BMS7-F1
#
_cell.length_a   1.000
_cell.length_b   1.000
_cell.length_c   1.000
_cell.angle_alpha   90.00
_cell.angle_beta   90.00
_cell.angle_gamma   90.00
#
_symmetry.space_group_name_H-M   'P 1'
#
loop_
_entity.id
_entity.type
_entity.pdbx_description
1 polymer ?
#
loop_
_entity_poly.entity_id
_entity_poly.type
_entity_poly.pdbx_seq_one_letter_code
_entity_poly.pdbx_strand_id
1 'polypeptide(L)' 'CNKNMEKMDSTKIKDKNVLLAEVCYAAKYEGKSLVEKYKEYKQPNNDSDTDICTA' A
#
# COMPACT_ATOMS: atom_id res chain seq x y z
N CYS A 1 3.39 -3.40 -2.07
CA CYS A 1 2.81 -4.52 -1.29
C CYS A 1 1.90 -5.34 -2.16
N ASN A 2 2.39 -6.46 -2.70
CA ASN A 2 1.61 -7.24 -3.68
C ASN A 2 1.49 -8.72 -3.27
N LYS A 3 2.09 -9.11 -2.12
CA LYS A 3 2.18 -10.51 -1.67
C LYS A 3 0.81 -11.18 -1.49
N ASN A 4 -0.22 -10.40 -1.11
CA ASN A 4 -1.59 -10.92 -0.99
C ASN A 4 -2.20 -11.21 -2.37
N MET A 5 -1.81 -10.44 -3.40
CA MET A 5 -2.23 -10.63 -4.78
C MET A 5 -1.43 -11.72 -5.50
N GLU A 6 -0.16 -11.94 -5.15
CA GLU A 6 0.68 -13.01 -5.72
C GLU A 6 0.14 -14.43 -5.44
N LYS A 7 -0.60 -14.59 -4.33
CA LYS A 7 -1.25 -15.87 -3.95
C LYS A 7 -2.71 -15.95 -4.37
N MET A 8 -3.19 -14.92 -5.06
CA MET A 8 -4.57 -14.83 -5.50
C MET A 8 -4.71 -15.60 -6.82
N ASP A 9 -5.02 -16.88 -6.69
CA ASP A 9 -5.29 -17.76 -7.81
C ASP A 9 -6.49 -17.23 -8.62
N SER A 10 -6.45 -17.31 -9.95
CA SER A 10 -7.54 -16.81 -10.82
C SER A 10 -8.88 -17.50 -10.53
N THR A 11 -8.80 -18.71 -9.96
CA THR A 11 -9.94 -19.52 -9.50
C THR A 11 -10.54 -19.06 -8.16
N LYS A 12 -9.82 -18.26 -7.36
CA LYS A 12 -10.29 -17.66 -6.10
C LYS A 12 -11.01 -16.33 -6.32
N ILE A 13 -10.73 -15.62 -7.41
CA ILE A 13 -11.50 -14.44 -7.84
C ILE A 13 -12.81 -14.94 -8.46
N LYS A 14 -13.73 -15.36 -7.61
CA LYS A 14 -15.06 -15.83 -8.02
C LYS A 14 -16.03 -14.68 -8.27
N ASP A 15 -15.69 -13.48 -7.79
CA ASP A 15 -16.53 -12.30 -7.86
C ASP A 15 -15.68 -11.01 -7.80
N LYS A 16 -16.16 -9.94 -8.44
CA LYS A 16 -15.47 -8.63 -8.47
C LYS A 16 -15.28 -8.03 -7.07
N ASN A 17 -16.19 -8.29 -6.14
CA ASN A 17 -16.10 -7.80 -4.77
C ASN A 17 -14.97 -8.47 -3.99
N VAL A 18 -14.64 -9.73 -4.29
CA VAL A 18 -13.48 -10.42 -3.67
C VAL A 18 -12.18 -9.79 -4.13
N LEU A 19 -12.06 -9.51 -5.44
CA LEU A 19 -10.89 -8.80 -5.98
C LEU A 19 -10.76 -7.40 -5.38
N LEU A 20 -11.88 -6.65 -5.31
CA LEU A 20 -11.88 -5.32 -4.72
C LEU A 20 -11.45 -5.35 -3.24
N ALA A 21 -11.94 -6.32 -2.47
CA ALA A 21 -11.57 -6.46 -1.06
C ALA A 21 -10.06 -6.71 -0.88
N GLU A 22 -9.46 -7.62 -1.65
CA GLU A 22 -8.00 -7.88 -1.58
C GLU A 22 -7.18 -6.66 -2.02
N VAL A 23 -7.59 -5.96 -3.07
CA VAL A 23 -6.92 -4.73 -3.53
C VAL A 23 -7.00 -3.63 -2.48
N CYS A 24 -8.19 -3.38 -1.89
CA CYS A 24 -8.35 -2.41 -0.82
C CYS A 24 -7.52 -2.77 0.42
N TYR A 25 -7.46 -4.06 0.76
CA TYR A 25 -6.65 -4.54 1.87
C TYR A 25 -5.16 -4.31 1.59
N ALA A 26 -4.65 -4.68 0.42
CA ALA A 26 -3.26 -4.42 0.02
C ALA A 26 -2.93 -2.91 0.03
N ALA A 27 -3.81 -2.08 -0.53
CA ALA A 27 -3.64 -0.62 -0.57
C ALA A 27 -3.58 -0.01 0.84
N LYS A 28 -4.40 -0.49 1.79
CA LYS A 28 -4.37 -0.05 3.18
C LYS A 28 -2.99 -0.31 3.84
N TYR A 29 -2.42 -1.49 3.62
CA TYR A 29 -1.10 -1.82 4.19
C TYR A 29 0.02 -1.04 3.52
N GLU A 30 -0.02 -0.88 2.20
CA GLU A 30 0.98 -0.07 1.49
C GLU A 30 0.94 1.39 1.94
N GLY A 31 -0.26 1.99 2.01
CA GLY A 31 -0.43 3.36 2.48
C GLY A 31 0.09 3.56 3.91
N LYS A 32 -0.14 2.60 4.81
CA LYS A 32 0.44 2.64 6.17
C LYS A 32 1.96 2.62 6.14
N SER A 33 2.56 1.75 5.31
CA SER A 33 4.02 1.66 5.17
C SER A 33 4.63 2.94 4.59
N LEU A 34 3.96 3.57 3.61
CA LEU A 34 4.37 4.87 3.06
C LEU A 34 4.34 5.96 4.14
N VAL A 35 3.29 6.02 4.97
CA VAL A 35 3.20 6.99 6.08
C VAL A 35 4.30 6.77 7.11
N GLU A 36 4.62 5.54 7.45
CA GLU A 36 5.71 5.22 8.40
C GLU A 36 7.06 5.65 7.84
N LYS A 37 7.39 5.25 6.61
CA LYS A 37 8.63 5.65 5.92
C LYS A 37 8.73 7.17 5.74
N TYR A 38 7.62 7.83 5.41
CA TYR A 38 7.57 9.28 5.29
C TYR A 38 7.91 9.98 6.60
N LYS A 39 7.34 9.50 7.73
CA LYS A 39 7.66 10.03 9.06
C LYS A 39 9.12 9.80 9.42
N GLU A 40 9.64 8.59 9.16
CA GLU A 40 11.06 8.26 9.37
C GLU A 40 12.01 9.10 8.52
N TYR A 41 11.62 9.47 7.29
CA TYR A 41 12.43 10.32 6.42
C TYR A 41 12.36 11.81 6.79
N LYS A 42 11.19 12.28 7.23
CA LYS A 42 10.96 13.68 7.62
C LYS A 42 11.60 14.04 8.96
N GLN A 43 11.66 13.10 9.92
CA GLN A 43 12.29 13.33 11.22
C GLN A 43 13.81 13.69 11.17
N PRO A 44 14.64 13.07 10.31
CA PRO A 44 16.05 13.44 10.14
C PRO A 44 16.29 14.51 9.08
N ASN A 45 15.40 14.69 8.09
CA ASN A 45 15.54 15.68 7.02
C ASN A 45 14.46 16.76 7.14
N ASN A 46 14.66 17.73 8.05
CA ASN A 46 13.72 18.85 8.23
C ASN A 46 13.69 19.83 7.04
N ASP A 47 14.56 19.65 6.03
CA ASP A 47 14.70 20.50 4.84
C ASP A 47 14.17 19.86 3.54
N SER A 48 13.66 18.62 3.57
CA SER A 48 13.14 17.97 2.37
C SER A 48 11.64 18.25 2.19
N ASP A 49 11.30 19.13 1.24
CA ASP A 49 9.94 19.36 0.72
C ASP A 49 9.46 18.11 -0.05
N THR A 50 9.27 17.02 0.66
CA THR A 50 8.71 15.77 0.13
C THR A 50 7.24 15.69 0.50
N ASP A 51 6.40 15.50 -0.52
CA ASP A 51 4.98 15.22 -0.36
C ASP A 51 4.75 13.71 -0.41
N ILE A 52 4.13 13.17 0.63
CA ILE A 52 3.78 11.75 0.73
C ILE A 52 2.87 11.30 -0.42
N CYS A 53 2.08 12.20 -1.00
CA CYS A 53 1.18 11.89 -2.12
C CYS A 53 1.91 11.70 -3.47
N THR A 54 3.23 11.93 -3.54
CA THR A 54 4.06 11.69 -4.73
C THR A 54 4.74 10.31 -4.71
N ALA A 55 4.76 9.65 -3.54
CA ALA A 55 5.51 8.42 -3.28
C ALA A 55 4.93 7.16 -3.93
#